data_AF-L0J7M7-F1
#
_entry.id   AF-L0J7M7-F1
#
_cell.length_a   1.000
_cell.length_b   1.000
_cell.length_c   1.000
_cell.angle_alpha   90.00
_cell.angle_beta   90.00
_cell.angle_gamma   90.00
#
_symmetry.space_group_name_H-M   'P 1'
#
loop_
_entity.id
_entity.type
_entity.pdbx_description
1 polymer ?
#
loop_
_entity_poly.entity_id
_entity_poly.type
_entity_poly.pdbx_seq_one_letter_code
_entity_poly.pdbx_strand_id
1 'polypeptide(L)'
;MLSYQTVEPHTLELLKRLMAEPLFAGMRLVGGTALALQYGHRQSVDLDLFGRLPDDIFLLQHYTLRELMTFYRRKYPEHSEFRALMSLSYFEDAEEQLMPRMFSTLTWETVKATILREVQHV
;
A
#
# COMPACT_ATOMS: atom_id res chain seq x y z
N MET A 1 -3.54 2.25 29.57
CA MET A 1 -2.21 1.65 29.31
C MET A 1 -2.37 0.68 28.16
N LEU A 2 -1.42 0.58 27.21
CA LEU A 2 -1.54 -0.35 26.07
C LEU A 2 -1.14 -1.78 26.49
N SER A 3 -1.84 -2.76 25.92
CA SER A 3 -1.65 -4.20 26.14
C SER A 3 -0.69 -4.80 25.10
N TYR A 4 0.60 -4.46 25.19
CA TYR A 4 1.59 -4.90 24.18
C TYR A 4 1.70 -6.42 23.98
N GLN A 5 1.33 -7.21 24.99
CA GLN A 5 1.29 -8.67 24.93
C GLN A 5 0.25 -9.23 23.94
N THR A 6 -0.67 -8.41 23.41
CA THR A 6 -1.66 -8.83 22.41
C THR A 6 -1.14 -8.79 20.97
N VAL A 7 0.07 -8.31 20.76
CA VAL A 7 0.69 -8.21 19.43
C VAL A 7 1.98 -9.02 19.47
N GLU A 8 2.19 -9.80 18.42
CA GLU A 8 3.41 -10.58 18.24
C GLU A 8 4.64 -9.63 18.29
N PRO A 9 5.75 -10.03 18.97
CA PRO A 9 6.88 -9.12 19.20
C PRO A 9 7.49 -8.48 17.95
N HIS A 10 7.65 -9.23 16.85
CA HIS A 10 8.20 -8.69 15.61
C HIS A 10 7.22 -7.72 14.94
N THR A 11 5.91 -8.01 14.96
CA THR A 11 4.88 -7.09 14.48
C THR A 11 4.85 -5.81 15.32
N LEU A 12 4.98 -5.90 16.64
CA LEU A 12 5.03 -4.73 17.51
C LEU A 12 6.28 -3.87 17.23
N GLU A 13 7.43 -4.51 17.02
CA GLU A 13 8.65 -3.82 16.63
C GLU A 13 8.52 -3.14 15.26
N LEU A 14 7.95 -3.84 14.28
CA LEU A 14 7.65 -3.26 12.97
C LEU A 14 6.71 -2.06 13.09
N LEU A 15 5.64 -2.17 13.87
CA LEU A 15 4.71 -1.07 14.12
C LEU A 15 5.43 0.14 14.71
N LYS A 16 6.31 -0.06 15.71
CA LYS A 16 7.09 1.05 16.29
C LYS A 16 7.97 1.74 15.26
N ARG A 17 8.63 0.96 14.39
CA ARG A 17 9.47 1.51 13.31
C ARG A 17 8.63 2.30 12.30
N LEU A 18 7.51 1.74 11.85
CA LEU A 18 6.59 2.42 10.92
C LEU A 18 6.08 3.73 11.53
N MET A 19 5.70 3.74 12.81
CA MET A 19 5.21 4.96 13.48
C MET A 19 6.30 5.99 13.78
N ALA A 20 7.58 5.61 13.72
CA ALA A 20 8.71 6.52 13.86
C ALA A 20 9.12 7.19 12.54
N GLU A 21 8.69 6.64 11.40
CA GLU A 21 9.03 7.18 10.09
C GLU A 21 8.22 8.46 9.77
N PRO A 22 8.87 9.57 9.36
CA PRO A 22 8.18 10.84 9.06
C PRO A 22 7.06 10.71 8.03
N LEU A 23 7.20 9.79 7.07
CA LEU A 23 6.19 9.48 6.06
C LEU A 23 4.84 9.09 6.68
N PHE A 24 4.87 8.43 7.83
CA PHE A 24 3.69 7.90 8.52
C PHE A 24 3.21 8.81 9.66
N ALA A 25 3.79 10.00 9.84
CA ALA A 25 3.44 10.92 10.93
C ALA A 25 1.95 11.34 10.91
N GLY A 26 1.33 11.37 9.73
CA GLY A 26 -0.10 11.65 9.53
C GLY A 26 -1.02 10.43 9.67
N MET A 27 -0.47 9.24 9.93
CA MET A 27 -1.21 7.98 9.98
C MET A 27 -1.41 7.50 11.42
N ARG A 28 -2.45 6.68 11.63
CA ARG A 28 -2.79 6.08 12.91
C ARG A 28 -3.07 4.60 12.72
N LEU A 29 -2.65 3.78 13.68
CA LEU A 29 -3.10 2.40 13.76
C LEU A 29 -4.61 2.37 14.05
N VAL A 30 -5.34 1.64 13.21
CA VAL A 30 -6.78 1.44 13.30
C VAL A 30 -7.12 -0.05 13.27
N GLY A 31 -8.40 -0.37 13.09
CA GLY A 31 -8.85 -1.74 12.91
C GLY A 31 -8.70 -2.60 14.15
N GLY A 32 -8.64 -3.91 13.92
CA GLY A 32 -8.66 -4.92 14.98
C GLY A 32 -7.45 -4.85 15.91
N THR A 33 -6.28 -4.52 15.37
CA THR A 33 -5.03 -4.47 16.15
C THR A 33 -4.96 -3.25 17.06
N ALA A 34 -5.49 -2.10 16.63
CA ALA A 34 -5.63 -0.94 17.52
C ALA A 34 -6.51 -1.28 18.74
N LEU A 35 -7.65 -1.94 18.51
CA LEU A 35 -8.55 -2.34 19.58
C LEU A 35 -7.94 -3.42 20.49
N ALA A 36 -7.17 -4.37 19.92
CA ALA A 36 -6.46 -5.37 20.69
C ALA A 36 -5.45 -4.73 21.65
N LEU A 37 -4.64 -3.78 21.16
CA LEU A 37 -3.69 -3.02 21.98
C LEU A 37 -4.38 -2.17 23.06
N GLN A 38 -5.55 -1.60 22.77
CA GLN A 38 -6.27 -0.77 23.74
C GLN A 38 -6.96 -1.59 24.83
N TYR A 39 -7.64 -2.68 24.47
CA TYR A 39 -8.49 -3.44 25.40
C TYR A 39 -7.86 -4.73 25.92
N GLY A 40 -6.76 -5.21 25.32
CA GLY A 40 -6.14 -6.47 25.74
C GLY A 40 -6.96 -7.72 25.43
N HIS A 41 -7.98 -7.62 24.58
CA HIS A 41 -9.08 -8.59 24.50
C HIS A 41 -8.79 -9.84 23.64
N ARG A 42 -7.77 -9.82 22.78
CA ARG A 42 -7.34 -10.95 21.95
C ARG A 42 -5.95 -10.70 21.36
N GLN A 43 -5.31 -11.74 20.83
CA GLN A 43 -4.13 -11.61 19.97
C GLN A 43 -4.51 -11.02 18.61
N SER A 44 -3.62 -10.20 18.03
CA SER A 44 -3.78 -9.61 16.69
C SER A 44 -2.41 -9.40 16.03
N VAL A 45 -2.34 -9.62 14.71
CA VAL A 45 -1.07 -9.57 13.95
C VAL A 45 -1.14 -8.61 12.75
N ASP A 46 -2.34 -8.15 12.38
CA ASP A 46 -2.54 -7.26 11.23
C ASP A 46 -2.15 -5.81 11.57
N LEU A 47 -1.68 -5.03 10.59
CA LEU A 47 -1.42 -3.60 10.77
C LEU A 47 -2.23 -2.80 9.76
N ASP A 48 -3.35 -2.23 10.23
CA ASP A 48 -4.16 -1.30 9.46
C ASP A 48 -3.78 0.13 9.86
N LEU A 49 -3.22 0.90 8.93
CA LEU A 49 -2.89 2.30 9.14
C LEU A 49 -3.84 3.17 8.33
N PHE A 50 -4.43 4.18 8.97
CA PHE A 50 -5.31 5.14 8.31
C PHE A 50 -4.91 6.57 8.65
N GLY A 51 -4.90 7.43 7.65
CA GLY A 51 -4.57 8.85 7.81
C GLY A 51 -4.09 9.48 6.52
N ARG A 52 -3.46 10.64 6.65
CA ARG A 52 -2.94 11.37 5.49
C ARG A 52 -1.51 10.93 5.20
N LEU A 53 -1.32 10.39 4.02
CA LEU A 53 -0.03 10.26 3.38
C LEU A 53 0.31 11.57 2.64
N PRO A 54 1.58 11.97 2.54
CA PRO A 54 2.02 13.03 1.62
C PRO A 54 1.42 12.89 0.21
N ASP A 55 1.07 14.02 -0.41
CA ASP A 55 0.27 14.08 -1.64
C ASP A 55 1.02 13.55 -2.88
N ASP A 56 2.31 13.24 -2.76
CA ASP A 56 3.22 12.79 -3.80
C ASP A 56 3.44 11.27 -3.87
N ILE A 57 2.69 10.44 -3.13
CA ILE A 57 2.95 8.97 -3.03
C ILE A 57 2.34 8.17 -4.19
N PHE A 58 2.41 8.67 -5.42
CA PHE A 58 2.16 7.81 -6.58
C PHE A 58 3.46 7.07 -6.92
N LEU A 59 3.44 5.74 -6.87
CA LEU A 59 4.66 4.94 -7.05
C LEU A 59 5.38 5.23 -8.38
N LEU A 60 4.64 5.45 -9.45
CA LEU A 60 5.19 5.78 -10.78
C LEU A 60 5.75 7.21 -10.88
N GLN A 61 5.59 8.05 -9.85
CA GLN A 61 6.29 9.33 -9.75
C GLN A 61 7.68 9.20 -9.11
N HIS A 62 7.93 8.12 -8.36
CA HIS A 62 9.19 7.90 -7.62
C HIS A 62 10.02 6.75 -8.18
N TYR A 63 9.37 5.76 -8.79
CA TYR A 63 10.00 4.56 -9.33
C TYR A 63 9.54 4.33 -10.77
N THR A 64 10.48 3.92 -11.61
CA THR A 64 10.17 3.39 -12.93
C THR A 64 9.40 2.07 -12.80
N LEU A 65 8.58 1.74 -13.80
CA LEU A 65 7.88 0.44 -13.80
C LEU A 65 8.86 -0.74 -13.72
N ARG A 66 10.06 -0.63 -14.33
CA ARG A 66 11.12 -1.64 -14.24
C ARG A 66 11.61 -1.87 -12.81
N GLU A 67 11.77 -0.81 -12.01
CA GLU A 67 12.13 -0.92 -10.60
C GLU A 67 11.01 -1.56 -9.79
N LEU A 68 9.77 -1.16 -10.03
CA LEU A 68 8.60 -1.77 -9.39
C LEU A 68 8.49 -3.27 -9.72
N MET A 69 8.74 -3.67 -10.96
CA MET A 69 8.79 -5.08 -11.36
C MET A 69 9.94 -5.84 -10.69
N THR A 70 11.08 -5.18 -10.48
CA THR A 70 12.20 -5.75 -9.71
C THR A 70 11.79 -6.00 -8.25
N PHE A 71 11.06 -5.08 -7.63
CA PHE A 71 10.52 -5.27 -6.28
C PHE A 71 9.48 -6.38 -6.23
N TYR A 72 8.57 -6.43 -7.21
CA TYR A 72 7.56 -7.47 -7.35
C TYR A 72 8.21 -8.86 -7.44
N ARG A 73 9.22 -9.04 -8.30
CA ARG A 73 9.95 -10.30 -8.46
C ARG A 73 10.66 -10.74 -7.18
N ARG A 74 11.22 -9.79 -6.42
CA ARG A 74 11.84 -10.09 -5.13
C ARG A 74 10.83 -10.53 -4.08
N LYS A 75 9.63 -9.95 -4.10
CA LYS A 75 8.56 -10.24 -3.13
C LYS A 75 7.81 -11.53 -3.46
N TYR A 76 7.62 -11.83 -4.74
CA TYR A 76 6.83 -12.96 -5.25
C TYR A 76 7.62 -13.73 -6.33
N PRO A 77 8.69 -14.45 -5.95
CA PRO A 77 9.60 -15.10 -6.92
C PRO A 77 8.92 -16.17 -7.78
N GLU A 78 7.90 -16.85 -7.26
CA GLU A 78 7.15 -17.90 -7.96
C GLU A 78 6.08 -17.35 -8.92
N HIS A 79 5.83 -16.03 -8.91
CA HIS A 79 4.78 -15.44 -9.73
C HIS A 79 5.31 -14.97 -11.09
N SER A 80 4.47 -15.11 -12.12
CA SER A 80 4.81 -14.68 -13.47
C SER A 80 4.85 -13.16 -13.58
N GLU A 81 6.03 -12.62 -13.91
CA GLU A 81 6.23 -11.21 -14.26
C GLU A 81 5.36 -10.79 -15.44
N PHE A 82 5.29 -11.64 -16.48
CA PHE A 82 4.43 -11.40 -17.65
C PHE A 82 2.96 -11.24 -17.27
N ARG A 83 2.43 -12.08 -16.37
CA ARG A 83 1.05 -11.94 -15.89
C ARG A 83 0.82 -10.64 -15.12
N ALA A 84 1.80 -10.24 -14.30
CA ALA A 84 1.72 -8.95 -13.60
C ALA A 84 1.68 -7.79 -14.60
N LEU A 85 2.56 -7.76 -15.60
CA LEU A 85 2.54 -6.74 -16.65
C LEU A 85 1.22 -6.71 -17.44
N MET A 86 0.68 -7.87 -17.82
CA MET A 86 -0.62 -7.95 -18.50
C MET A 86 -1.77 -7.45 -17.64
N SER A 87 -1.74 -7.70 -16.33
CA SER A 87 -2.77 -7.20 -15.42
C SER A 87 -2.76 -5.68 -15.27
N LEU A 88 -1.61 -5.02 -15.47
CA LEU A 88 -1.51 -3.55 -15.40
C LEU A 88 -2.21 -2.84 -16.56
N SER A 89 -2.41 -3.51 -17.71
CA SER A 89 -3.14 -2.97 -18.86
C SER A 89 -4.60 -3.42 -18.93
N TYR A 90 -5.06 -4.20 -17.95
CA TYR A 90 -6.45 -4.67 -17.85
C TYR A 90 -7.27 -3.75 -16.92
N PHE A 91 -8.16 -2.94 -17.49
CA PHE A 91 -8.94 -1.94 -16.74
C PHE A 91 -10.42 -2.28 -16.60
N GLU A 92 -10.95 -3.32 -17.26
CA GLU A 92 -12.40 -3.59 -17.33
C GLU A 92 -13.06 -3.62 -15.95
N ASP A 93 -12.51 -4.39 -15.01
CA ASP A 93 -13.00 -4.46 -13.63
C ASP A 93 -12.96 -3.10 -12.89
N ALA A 94 -11.99 -2.25 -13.23
CA ALA A 94 -11.83 -0.93 -12.60
C ALA A 94 -12.79 0.12 -13.19
N GLU A 95 -13.19 -0.01 -14.46
CA GLU A 95 -14.16 0.89 -15.11
C GLU A 95 -15.57 0.78 -14.50
N GLU A 96 -15.92 -0.38 -13.97
CA GLU A 96 -17.21 -0.59 -13.29
C GLU A 96 -17.26 0.07 -11.91
N GLN A 97 -16.11 0.50 -11.38
CA GLN A 97 -15.99 1.08 -10.05
C GLN A 97 -16.02 2.60 -10.11
N LEU A 98 -16.62 3.20 -9.07
CA LEU A 98 -16.59 4.66 -8.91
C LEU A 98 -15.15 5.12 -8.64
N MET A 99 -14.72 6.16 -9.34
CA MET A 99 -13.44 6.79 -9.06
C MET A 99 -13.41 7.27 -7.59
N PRO A 100 -12.36 6.94 -6.82
CA PRO A 100 -12.25 7.44 -5.46
C PRO A 100 -12.16 8.96 -5.46
N ARG A 101 -12.64 9.59 -4.39
CA ARG A 101 -12.44 11.03 -4.19
C ARG A 101 -10.95 11.31 -4.04
N MET A 102 -10.33 11.83 -5.09
CA MET A 102 -8.92 12.18 -5.09
C MET A 102 -8.66 13.44 -4.27
N PHE A 103 -7.52 13.46 -3.59
CA PHE A 103 -6.98 14.66 -2.93
C PHE A 103 -6.00 15.43 -3.84
N SER A 104 -5.82 14.98 -5.08
CA SER A 104 -4.97 15.59 -6.12
C SER A 104 -5.78 15.82 -7.40
N THR A 105 -5.20 16.55 -8.36
CA THR A 105 -5.80 16.78 -9.69
C THR A 105 -5.65 15.60 -10.65
N LEU A 106 -5.15 14.45 -10.16
CA LEU A 106 -4.94 13.26 -10.96
C LEU A 106 -6.28 12.66 -11.36
N THR A 107 -6.49 12.45 -12.66
CA THR A 107 -7.69 11.81 -13.20
C THR A 107 -7.44 10.35 -13.54
N TRP A 108 -8.51 9.57 -13.63
CA TRP A 108 -8.42 8.15 -14.00
C TRP A 108 -7.84 7.96 -15.40
N GLU A 109 -8.20 8.84 -16.33
CA GLU A 109 -7.70 8.86 -17.71
C GLU A 109 -6.18 9.09 -17.74
N THR A 110 -5.69 10.00 -16.89
CA THR A 110 -4.25 10.28 -16.77
C THR A 110 -3.50 9.08 -16.20
N VAL A 111 -4.08 8.39 -15.22
CA VAL A 111 -3.52 7.15 -14.64
C VAL A 111 -3.42 6.05 -15.71
N LYS A 112 -4.51 5.76 -16.42
CA LYS A 112 -4.53 4.74 -17.48
C LYS A 112 -3.50 5.03 -18.56
N ALA A 113 -3.45 6.28 -19.05
CA ALA A 113 -2.50 6.69 -20.07
C ALA A 113 -1.04 6.54 -19.60
N THR A 114 -0.76 6.88 -18.34
CA THR A 114 0.57 6.71 -17.74
C THR A 114 0.94 5.22 -17.66
N ILE A 115 0.08 4.38 -17.09
CA ILE A 115 0.36 2.94 -16.95
C ILE A 115 0.58 2.27 -18.30
N LEU A 116 -0.29 2.54 -19.29
CA LEU A 116 -0.16 1.97 -20.64
C LEU A 116 1.16 2.38 -21.30
N ARG A 117 1.57 3.65 -21.16
CA ARG A 117 2.85 4.13 -21.66
C ARG A 117 4.01 3.37 -21.00
N GLU A 118 4.02 3.29 -19.67
CA GLU A 118 5.10 2.61 -18.95
C GLU A 118 5.22 1.12 -19.32
N VAL A 119 4.09 0.41 -19.46
CA VAL A 119 4.08 -1.01 -19.85
C VAL A 119 4.67 -1.24 -21.24
N GLN A 120 4.50 -0.30 -22.18
CA GLN A 120 5.08 -0.40 -23.52
C GLN A 120 6.61 -0.23 -23.56
N HIS A 121 7.21 0.32 -22.50
CA HIS A 121 8.64 0.63 -22.42
C HIS A 121 9.47 -0.33 -21.54
N VAL A 122 8.82 -1.35 -20.96
CA VAL A 122 9.48 -2.36 -20.11
C VAL A 122 9.91 -3.57 -20.93
#